data_AF-A0A2E4W5A4-F1
#
_entry.id   AF-A0A2E4W5A4-F1
#
_cell.length_a   1.000
_cell.length_b   1.000
_cell.length_c   1.000
_cell.angle_alpha   90.00
_cell.angle_beta   90.00
_cell.angle_gamma   90.00
#
_symmetry.space_group_name_H-M   'P 1'
#
loop_
_entity.id
_entity.type
_entity.pdbx_description
1 polymer ?
#
loop_
_entity_poly.entity_id
_entity_poly.type
_entity_poly.pdbx_seq_one_letter_code
_entity_poly.pdbx_strand_id
1 'polypeptide(L)'
;MKNFEEFVKLWKSETKDIKIKNPDLLFLVVYPDKLKWSFAIEKQTQTTTFMVSGGFTGTGTGHDVQFCYRSEVNDYLKNCTHTHAMIVSVGMVFDMVGSASPEAMKLVNWRKKKATKTNCLSGITDFYDFVESKKYCKAHIMARPGVRAFLHHQHINLNVEMWKTIDCPPLDERWENYERAERNYHDDYTPYWIKPKDRPKIINFNHHERIRKSFSYYRDLQNDAWKNLENVDRKEFYFSRFMTRMQPAFYLLNTESFKPPPDQPKFDLLFSPTAGYNTELLVDKLDFKGEVIFYDYTQENIDTKKIIVDMNMSLDEIYNYGGLVHKNIVDNSQNNSASERAKKMGTHEELRALQEKMSREQEVEYWLMDIINPDYDKLSEKLKGKSVFFDTSNIFSYHMSHAYYTLDELVNSYNKLHQTISQSAKLCWAQGTRPTKQWVGGWVPGRDMIDPNYDIEWNDEWIS
;
A
#
# COMPACT_ATOMS: atom_id res chain seq x y z
N MET A 1 -15.08 -2.41 12.04
CA MET A 1 -14.61 -2.69 13.43
C MET A 1 -15.16 -1.70 14.48
N LYS A 2 -15.18 -2.06 15.79
CA LYS A 2 -15.80 -1.24 16.86
C LYS A 2 -14.87 -0.23 17.55
N ASN A 3 -13.55 -0.48 17.56
CA ASN A 3 -12.57 0.38 18.23
C ASN A 3 -11.15 0.17 17.67
N PHE A 4 -10.19 0.92 18.22
CA PHE A 4 -8.78 0.86 17.83
C PHE A 4 -8.14 -0.50 18.15
N GLU A 5 -8.47 -1.10 19.30
CA GLU A 5 -7.92 -2.40 19.71
C GLU A 5 -8.31 -3.53 18.77
N GLU A 6 -9.57 -3.56 18.30
CA GLU A 6 -10.03 -4.53 17.30
C GLU A 6 -9.26 -4.37 15.99
N PHE A 7 -9.02 -3.12 15.54
CA PHE A 7 -8.17 -2.85 14.39
C PHE A 7 -6.74 -3.39 14.59
N VAL A 8 -6.13 -3.10 15.74
CA VAL A 8 -4.77 -3.56 16.05
C VAL A 8 -4.71 -5.08 16.10
N LYS A 9 -5.69 -5.74 16.74
CA LYS A 9 -5.78 -7.20 16.82
C LYS A 9 -5.84 -7.83 15.43
N LEU A 10 -6.72 -7.32 14.57
CA LEU A 10 -6.85 -7.82 13.20
C LEU A 10 -5.56 -7.59 12.40
N TRP A 11 -5.00 -6.37 12.43
CA TRP A 11 -3.77 -6.06 11.71
C TRP A 11 -2.60 -6.95 12.14
N LYS A 12 -2.42 -7.15 13.45
CA LYS A 12 -1.35 -8.00 14.00
C LYS A 12 -1.55 -9.46 13.62
N SER A 13 -2.78 -9.97 13.66
CA SER A 13 -3.10 -11.32 13.19
C SER A 13 -2.72 -11.51 11.72
N GLU A 14 -3.14 -10.58 10.87
CA GLU A 14 -2.91 -10.61 9.42
C GLU A 14 -1.46 -10.31 9.01
N THR A 15 -0.60 -9.88 9.94
CA THR A 15 0.82 -9.58 9.67
C THR A 15 1.81 -10.45 10.45
N LYS A 16 1.32 -11.43 11.23
CA LYS A 16 2.16 -12.26 12.10
C LYS A 16 3.30 -12.98 11.37
N ASP A 17 3.05 -13.40 10.13
CA ASP A 17 3.99 -14.18 9.31
C ASP A 17 4.85 -13.30 8.38
N ILE A 18 4.69 -11.97 8.43
CA ILE A 18 5.47 -11.06 7.60
C ILE A 18 6.88 -10.92 8.19
N LYS A 19 7.88 -11.32 7.41
CA LYS A 19 9.28 -11.08 7.75
C LYS A 19 9.60 -9.59 7.75
N ILE A 20 10.05 -9.08 8.90
CA ILE A 20 10.56 -7.73 9.06
C ILE A 20 11.92 -7.61 8.36
N LYS A 21 12.06 -6.61 7.49
CA LYS A 21 13.27 -6.38 6.68
C LYS A 21 14.29 -5.48 7.37
N ASN A 22 13.82 -4.49 8.13
CA ASN A 22 14.65 -3.55 8.87
C ASN A 22 14.24 -3.58 10.36
N PRO A 23 14.64 -4.62 11.12
CA PRO A 23 14.21 -4.80 12.51
C PRO A 23 14.68 -3.68 13.44
N ASP A 24 15.71 -2.92 13.05
CA ASP A 24 16.23 -1.79 13.83
C ASP A 24 15.37 -0.51 13.70
N LEU A 25 14.39 -0.50 12.80
CA LEU A 25 13.56 0.67 12.50
C LEU A 25 12.10 0.44 12.91
N LEU A 26 11.59 1.31 13.77
CA LEU A 26 10.21 1.27 14.25
C LEU A 26 9.31 2.20 13.44
N PHE A 27 8.14 1.71 13.03
CA PHE A 27 7.05 2.52 12.48
C PHE A 27 5.88 2.50 13.46
N LEU A 28 5.82 3.51 14.33
CA LEU A 28 4.85 3.59 15.43
C LEU A 28 3.62 4.40 15.00
N VAL A 29 2.47 3.73 14.88
CA VAL A 29 1.17 4.36 14.66
C VAL A 29 0.53 4.66 16.01
N VAL A 30 0.24 5.93 16.24
CA VAL A 30 -0.23 6.46 17.53
C VAL A 30 -1.69 6.86 17.43
N TYR A 31 -2.52 6.32 18.32
CA TYR A 31 -3.92 6.70 18.46
C TYR A 31 -4.09 7.76 19.57
N PRO A 32 -4.72 8.92 19.31
CA PRO A 32 -4.96 9.90 20.37
C PRO A 32 -5.95 9.39 21.42
N ASP A 33 -5.62 9.48 22.72
CA ASP A 33 -6.38 8.82 23.81
C ASP A 33 -7.87 9.19 23.86
N LYS A 34 -8.21 10.42 23.46
CA LYS A 34 -9.57 10.97 23.52
C LYS A 34 -10.30 10.95 22.18
N LEU A 35 -9.68 10.42 21.13
CA LEU A 35 -10.29 10.36 19.81
C LEU A 35 -11.40 9.30 19.82
N LYS A 36 -12.63 9.72 19.51
CA LYS A 36 -13.76 8.80 19.41
C LYS A 36 -13.68 8.00 18.12
N TRP A 37 -13.89 6.69 18.22
CA TRP A 37 -13.97 5.82 17.05
C TRP A 37 -15.19 6.18 16.20
N SER A 38 -14.99 6.23 14.89
CA SER A 38 -16.02 6.42 13.87
C SER A 38 -15.51 5.84 12.56
N PHE A 39 -16.38 5.71 11.56
CA PHE A 39 -15.99 5.20 10.25
C PHE A 39 -14.81 5.98 9.63
N ALA A 40 -14.82 7.32 9.68
CA ALA A 40 -13.70 8.12 9.21
C ALA A 40 -12.40 7.83 9.98
N ILE A 41 -12.46 7.64 11.29
CA ILE A 41 -11.28 7.35 12.11
C ILE A 41 -10.75 5.94 11.83
N GLU A 42 -11.62 4.97 11.58
CA GLU A 42 -11.24 3.64 11.10
C GLU A 42 -10.51 3.72 9.76
N LYS A 43 -11.08 4.41 8.76
CA LYS A 43 -10.45 4.61 7.45
C LYS A 43 -9.12 5.33 7.54
N GLN A 44 -9.02 6.34 8.41
CA GLN A 44 -7.78 7.06 8.66
C GLN A 44 -6.72 6.19 9.35
N THR A 45 -7.13 5.36 10.32
CA THR A 45 -6.25 4.39 10.99
C THR A 45 -5.71 3.39 9.99
N GLN A 46 -6.59 2.79 9.19
CA GLN A 46 -6.24 1.87 8.11
C GLN A 46 -5.28 2.51 7.10
N THR A 47 -5.59 3.71 6.63
CA THR A 47 -4.78 4.40 5.62
C THR A 47 -3.39 4.74 6.15
N THR A 48 -3.30 5.34 7.34
CA THR A 48 -2.01 5.66 7.96
C THR A 48 -1.17 4.39 8.13
N THR A 49 -1.77 3.35 8.70
CA THR A 49 -1.12 2.05 8.93
C THR A 49 -0.65 1.41 7.63
N PHE A 50 -1.53 1.37 6.63
CA PHE A 50 -1.22 0.82 5.32
C PHE A 50 -0.09 1.60 4.65
N MET A 51 -0.07 2.93 4.68
CA MET A 51 1.00 3.70 4.04
C MET A 51 2.37 3.49 4.69
N VAL A 52 2.44 3.31 6.02
CA VAL A 52 3.72 3.10 6.73
C VAL A 52 4.18 1.63 6.76
N SER A 53 3.33 0.67 6.40
CA SER A 53 3.66 -0.76 6.49
C SER A 53 4.50 -1.31 5.33
N GLY A 54 4.54 -0.62 4.20
CA GLY A 54 5.32 -1.04 3.03
C GLY A 54 6.71 -0.44 3.00
N GLY A 55 7.55 -0.87 2.06
CA GLY A 55 8.97 -0.48 1.96
C GLY A 55 9.21 1.02 1.66
N PHE A 56 10.38 1.36 1.10
CA PHE A 56 10.80 2.75 0.87
C PHE A 56 9.75 3.66 0.21
N THR A 57 8.96 3.13 -0.72
CA THR A 57 7.89 3.85 -1.44
C THR A 57 6.50 3.61 -0.84
N GLY A 58 6.40 3.12 0.40
CA GLY A 58 5.18 2.64 1.06
C GLY A 58 4.52 1.41 0.41
N THR A 59 5.09 0.87 -0.67
CA THR A 59 4.62 -0.33 -1.37
C THR A 59 5.36 -1.60 -0.89
N GLY A 60 4.72 -2.76 -1.00
CA GLY A 60 5.27 -4.04 -0.51
C GLY A 60 5.17 -4.20 1.01
N THR A 61 5.98 -5.08 1.61
CA THR A 61 5.93 -5.42 3.05
C THR A 61 7.30 -5.30 3.73
N GLY A 62 7.27 -5.35 5.07
CA GLY A 62 8.45 -5.68 5.89
C GLY A 62 8.89 -4.57 6.85
N HIS A 63 8.11 -3.50 7.01
CA HIS A 63 8.32 -2.56 8.11
C HIS A 63 7.76 -3.13 9.41
N ASP A 64 8.43 -2.86 10.52
CA ASP A 64 7.93 -3.19 11.86
C ASP A 64 6.92 -2.13 12.31
N VAL A 65 5.65 -2.41 12.05
CA VAL A 65 4.54 -1.52 12.41
C VAL A 65 3.98 -1.89 13.76
N GLN A 66 3.99 -0.92 14.67
CA GLN A 66 3.55 -1.06 16.04
C GLN A 66 2.52 0.01 16.39
N PHE A 67 1.76 -0.23 17.44
CA PHE A 67 0.60 0.58 17.82
C PHE A 67 0.65 0.90 19.31
N CYS A 68 0.25 2.11 19.66
CA CYS A 68 0.02 2.50 21.04
C CYS A 68 -0.91 3.72 21.11
N TYR A 69 -1.44 3.97 22.30
CA TYR A 69 -2.08 5.23 22.61
C TYR A 69 -1.06 6.36 22.79
N ARG A 70 -1.51 7.60 22.61
CA ARG A 70 -0.63 8.77 22.72
C ARG A 70 0.01 8.89 24.11
N SER A 71 -0.69 8.55 25.18
CA SER A 71 -0.14 8.51 26.53
C SER A 71 0.96 7.46 26.73
N GLU A 72 0.99 6.42 25.90
CA GLU A 72 1.90 5.27 26.04
C GLU A 72 3.20 5.42 25.24
N VAL A 73 3.27 6.40 24.32
CA VAL A 73 4.39 6.56 23.37
C VAL A 73 5.75 6.57 24.07
N ASN A 74 5.86 7.32 25.17
CA ASN A 74 7.12 7.47 25.89
C ASN A 74 7.60 6.15 26.50
N ASP A 75 6.70 5.39 27.14
CA ASP A 75 7.06 4.12 27.76
C ASP A 75 7.28 3.03 26.73
N TYR A 76 6.54 3.05 25.62
CA TYR A 76 6.79 2.19 24.46
C TYR A 76 8.23 2.38 23.94
N LEU A 77 8.65 3.62 23.71
CA LEU A 77 9.97 3.93 23.15
C LEU A 77 11.12 3.64 24.14
N LYS A 78 10.90 3.81 25.44
CA LYS A 78 11.91 3.41 26.45
C LYS A 78 12.21 1.91 26.36
N ASN A 79 11.16 1.11 26.19
CA ASN A 79 11.23 -0.35 26.23
C ASN A 79 11.54 -1.01 24.88
N CYS A 80 11.46 -0.28 23.76
CA CYS A 80 11.74 -0.85 22.45
C CYS A 80 13.24 -1.10 22.21
N THR A 81 13.60 -2.01 21.31
CA THR A 81 14.99 -2.31 20.96
C THR A 81 15.48 -1.57 19.71
N HIS A 82 14.60 -0.79 19.07
CA HIS A 82 14.89 -0.10 17.81
C HIS A 82 15.85 1.07 17.98
N THR A 83 16.58 1.37 16.91
CA THR A 83 17.54 2.48 16.87
C THR A 83 16.88 3.80 16.49
N HIS A 84 15.85 3.74 15.63
CA HIS A 84 15.11 4.90 15.14
C HIS A 84 13.62 4.59 15.08
N ALA A 85 12.80 5.62 15.24
CA ALA A 85 11.35 5.53 15.15
C ALA A 85 10.77 6.60 14.24
N MET A 86 9.90 6.18 13.32
CA MET A 86 8.94 7.04 12.65
C MET A 86 7.62 6.95 13.43
N ILE A 87 7.29 8.02 14.13
CA ILE A 87 6.10 8.12 14.98
C ILE A 87 5.07 8.95 14.23
N VAL A 88 3.93 8.36 13.92
CA VAL A 88 2.85 9.01 13.17
C VAL A 88 1.53 8.85 13.89
N SER A 89 0.75 9.92 13.98
CA SER A 89 -0.60 9.82 14.52
C SER A 89 -1.58 9.31 13.46
N VAL A 90 -2.60 8.56 13.89
CA VAL A 90 -3.75 8.19 13.05
C VAL A 90 -4.29 9.42 12.33
N GLY A 91 -4.60 9.30 11.04
CA GLY A 91 -5.01 10.44 10.20
C GLY A 91 -3.83 11.16 9.54
N MET A 92 -2.63 10.60 9.57
CA MET A 92 -1.54 10.98 8.68
C MET A 92 -1.66 10.27 7.32
N VAL A 93 -1.51 11.04 6.24
CA VAL A 93 -1.36 10.51 4.87
C VAL A 93 -0.12 11.07 4.22
N PHE A 94 0.41 10.30 3.27
CA PHE A 94 1.60 10.64 2.51
C PHE A 94 1.26 10.69 1.04
N ASP A 95 1.79 11.69 0.34
CA ASP A 95 1.76 11.73 -1.10
C ASP A 95 2.75 10.68 -1.62
N MET A 96 2.19 9.65 -2.26
CA MET A 96 2.94 8.49 -2.74
C MET A 96 3.34 8.61 -4.22
N VAL A 97 3.14 9.78 -4.85
CA VAL A 97 3.53 10.05 -6.25
C VAL A 97 4.55 11.16 -6.42
N GLY A 98 5.02 11.79 -5.32
CA GLY A 98 5.92 12.93 -5.38
C GLY A 98 7.13 12.68 -6.29
N SER A 99 7.12 13.29 -7.49
CA SER A 99 8.30 13.36 -8.35
C SER A 99 9.30 14.30 -7.70
N ALA A 100 10.52 13.81 -7.45
CA ALA A 100 11.61 14.72 -7.14
C ALA A 100 12.06 15.39 -8.45
N SER A 101 12.47 16.67 -8.38
CA SER A 101 13.19 17.27 -9.50
C SER A 101 14.44 16.43 -9.82
N PRO A 102 14.94 16.42 -11.07
CA PRO A 102 16.17 15.71 -11.43
C PRO A 102 17.35 16.00 -10.50
N GLU A 103 17.43 17.22 -9.95
CA GLU A 103 18.45 17.67 -9.00
C GLU A 103 18.25 17.06 -7.61
N ALA A 104 17.02 17.08 -7.10
CA ALA A 104 16.66 16.41 -5.84
C ALA A 104 16.89 14.89 -5.95
N MET A 105 16.57 14.32 -7.12
CA MET A 105 16.81 12.92 -7.46
C MET A 105 18.30 12.57 -7.52
N LYS A 106 19.13 13.42 -8.15
CA LYS A 106 20.59 13.24 -8.18
C LYS A 106 21.18 13.27 -6.78
N LEU A 107 20.75 14.19 -5.92
CA LEU A 107 21.24 14.29 -4.54
C LEU A 107 20.87 13.06 -3.70
N VAL A 108 19.63 12.59 -3.82
CA VAL A 108 19.12 11.42 -3.09
C VAL A 108 19.80 10.13 -3.60
N ASN A 109 19.92 9.96 -4.92
CA ASN A 109 20.54 8.78 -5.50
C ASN A 109 22.08 8.76 -5.40
N TRP A 110 22.74 9.91 -5.24
CA TRP A 110 24.19 9.98 -5.00
C TRP A 110 24.57 9.41 -3.63
N ARG A 111 23.70 9.56 -2.62
CA ARG A 111 23.94 9.03 -1.26
C ARG A 111 23.60 7.55 -1.09
N LYS A 112 22.85 6.98 -2.03
CA LYS A 112 22.22 5.65 -1.89
C LYS A 112 23.00 4.55 -2.61
N LYS A 113 23.09 3.36 -1.98
CA LYS A 113 23.58 2.14 -2.65
C LYS A 113 22.68 1.82 -3.85
N LYS A 114 23.24 1.19 -4.90
CA LYS A 114 22.57 0.96 -6.19
C LYS A 114 21.16 0.35 -6.06
N ALA A 115 20.93 -0.53 -5.08
CA ALA A 115 19.65 -1.19 -4.79
C ALA A 115 18.57 -0.33 -4.07
N THR A 116 18.89 0.93 -3.71
CA THR A 116 18.01 1.82 -2.91
C THR A 116 17.64 3.11 -3.62
N LYS A 117 18.01 3.24 -4.90
CA LYS A 117 17.65 4.39 -5.73
C LYS A 117 16.16 4.34 -6.07
N THR A 118 15.41 5.39 -5.75
CA THR A 118 13.96 5.49 -5.97
C THR A 118 13.65 6.71 -6.82
N ASN A 119 12.74 6.65 -7.78
CA ASN A 119 12.31 7.82 -8.57
C ASN A 119 11.13 8.58 -7.90
N CYS A 120 10.68 8.13 -6.73
CA CYS A 120 9.60 8.75 -5.96
C CYS A 120 10.09 9.14 -4.58
N LEU A 121 9.78 10.37 -4.14
CA LEU A 121 9.94 10.82 -2.77
C LEU A 121 8.61 10.72 -2.02
N SER A 122 8.65 10.17 -0.82
CA SER A 122 7.51 10.09 0.11
C SER A 122 7.97 10.45 1.53
N GLY A 123 7.02 10.62 2.45
CA GLY A 123 7.37 10.78 3.87
C GLY A 123 8.14 9.59 4.45
N ILE A 124 8.03 8.40 3.83
CA ILE A 124 8.79 7.21 4.21
C ILE A 124 10.25 7.32 3.75
N THR A 125 10.50 7.75 2.51
CA THR A 125 11.88 7.98 2.04
C THR A 125 12.58 9.06 2.87
N ASP A 126 11.83 10.09 3.27
CA ASP A 126 12.34 11.16 4.14
C ASP A 126 12.76 10.64 5.53
N PHE A 127 12.10 9.58 6.03
CA PHE A 127 12.50 8.90 7.27
C PHE A 127 13.82 8.13 7.10
N TYR A 128 13.99 7.39 6.01
CA TYR A 128 15.26 6.71 5.74
C TYR A 128 16.43 7.70 5.60
N ASP A 129 16.22 8.83 4.92
CA ASP A 129 17.22 9.90 4.82
C ASP A 129 17.53 10.51 6.20
N PHE A 130 16.55 10.57 7.10
CA PHE A 130 16.76 10.99 8.49
C PHE A 130 17.63 10.00 9.26
N VAL A 131 17.39 8.68 9.14
CA VAL A 131 18.19 7.62 9.77
C VAL A 131 19.66 7.76 9.37
N GLU A 132 19.95 7.98 8.08
CA GLU A 132 21.32 8.19 7.58
C GLU A 132 21.96 9.48 8.09
N SER A 133 21.16 10.51 8.40
CA SER A 133 21.66 11.82 8.81
C SER A 133 22.23 11.86 10.24
N LYS A 134 21.99 10.81 11.05
CA LYS A 134 22.40 10.72 12.48
C LYS A 134 21.93 11.91 13.33
N LYS A 135 20.84 12.56 12.94
CA LYS A 135 20.24 13.66 13.69
C LYS A 135 19.42 13.10 14.85
N TYR A 136 19.39 13.86 15.95
CA TYR A 136 18.61 13.50 17.14
C TYR A 136 17.11 13.36 16.86
N CYS A 137 16.49 14.41 16.33
CA CYS A 137 15.05 14.44 16.14
C CYS A 137 14.67 15.36 14.98
N LYS A 138 13.64 14.95 14.23
CA LYS A 138 13.00 15.75 13.20
C LYS A 138 11.48 15.71 13.35
N ALA A 139 10.86 16.85 13.59
CA ALA A 139 9.45 16.91 13.96
C ALA A 139 8.78 18.20 13.50
N HIS A 140 7.45 18.25 13.55
CA HIS A 140 6.73 19.50 13.36
C HIS A 140 6.85 20.37 14.62
N ILE A 141 7.61 21.45 14.54
CA ILE A 141 7.88 22.34 15.68
C ILE A 141 6.85 23.48 15.72
N MET A 142 6.26 23.70 16.90
CA MET A 142 5.38 24.82 17.20
C MET A 142 6.04 25.74 18.23
N ALA A 143 6.35 26.98 17.86
CA ALA A 143 7.00 27.97 18.72
C ALA A 143 6.35 29.36 18.53
N ARG A 144 5.10 29.51 19.00
CA ARG A 144 4.38 30.78 18.91
C ARG A 144 4.92 31.78 19.94
N PRO A 145 5.02 33.08 19.61
CA PRO A 145 5.37 34.11 20.59
C PRO A 145 4.47 34.04 21.83
N GLY A 146 5.07 34.09 23.02
CA GLY A 146 4.33 34.07 24.30
C GLY A 146 3.73 32.71 24.69
N VAL A 147 3.96 31.65 23.92
CA VAL A 147 3.45 30.30 24.22
C VAL A 147 4.63 29.32 24.29
N ARG A 148 4.57 28.39 25.24
CA ARG A 148 5.59 27.33 25.35
C ARG A 148 5.71 26.56 24.04
N ALA A 149 6.93 26.43 23.52
CA ALA A 149 7.20 25.68 22.32
C ALA A 149 7.05 24.17 22.56
N PHE A 150 6.66 23.41 21.54
CA PHE A 150 6.45 21.96 21.66
C PHE A 150 6.54 21.26 20.29
N LEU A 151 6.63 19.93 20.29
CA LEU A 151 6.52 19.11 19.09
C LEU A 151 5.06 18.74 18.84
N HIS A 152 4.56 19.01 17.64
CA HIS A 152 3.24 18.57 17.25
C HIS A 152 3.22 17.05 17.01
N HIS A 153 2.19 16.36 17.52
CA HIS A 153 2.10 14.90 17.59
C HIS A 153 1.92 14.19 16.23
N GLN A 154 1.61 14.96 15.18
CA GLN A 154 1.33 14.45 13.82
C GLN A 154 2.38 13.48 13.30
N HIS A 155 3.64 13.91 13.29
CA HIS A 155 4.76 13.15 12.73
C HIS A 155 6.06 13.57 13.41
N ILE A 156 6.79 12.61 13.95
CA ILE A 156 8.11 12.76 14.57
C ILE A 156 9.01 11.64 14.04
N ASN A 157 10.18 11.98 13.53
CA ASN A 157 11.27 11.04 13.32
C ASN A 157 12.27 11.20 14.46
N LEU A 158 12.56 10.12 15.17
CA LEU A 158 13.39 10.11 16.37
C LEU A 158 14.55 9.14 16.22
N ASN A 159 15.76 9.56 16.57
CA ASN A 159 16.85 8.65 16.89
C ASN A 159 16.66 8.21 18.35
N VAL A 160 16.18 6.98 18.52
CA VAL A 160 15.79 6.43 19.82
C VAL A 160 17.01 6.20 20.70
N GLU A 161 18.15 5.80 20.13
CA GLU A 161 19.39 5.61 20.88
C GLU A 161 19.85 6.92 21.52
N MET A 162 19.96 7.99 20.73
CA MET A 162 20.33 9.31 21.23
C MET A 162 19.32 9.82 22.25
N TRP A 163 18.02 9.58 22.03
CA TRP A 163 16.98 9.96 22.98
C TRP A 163 17.09 9.23 24.32
N LYS A 164 17.48 7.95 24.30
CA LYS A 164 17.77 7.18 25.52
C LYS A 164 18.99 7.71 26.28
N THR A 165 20.02 8.20 25.58
CA THR A 165 21.24 8.76 26.23
C THR A 165 21.02 10.07 26.97
N ILE A 166 19.87 10.73 26.78
CA ILE A 166 19.53 12.00 27.44
C ILE A 166 18.36 11.83 28.43
N ASP A 167 18.24 10.64 29.03
CA ASP A 167 17.25 10.28 30.04
C ASP A 167 15.79 10.24 29.53
N CYS A 168 15.59 9.92 28.24
CA CYS A 168 14.27 9.65 27.66
C CYS A 168 13.23 10.75 27.90
N PRO A 169 13.51 12.03 27.56
CA PRO A 169 12.62 13.14 27.90
C PRO A 169 11.22 12.97 27.27
N PRO A 170 10.15 13.44 27.93
CA PRO A 170 8.79 13.42 27.39
C PRO A 170 8.71 14.00 25.97
N LEU A 171 8.10 13.28 25.03
CA LEU A 171 7.95 13.79 23.65
C LEU A 171 6.85 14.85 23.51
N ASP A 172 6.03 15.01 24.55
CA ASP A 172 5.02 16.06 24.70
C ASP A 172 5.49 17.21 25.62
N GLU A 173 6.78 17.23 25.97
CA GLU A 173 7.39 18.32 26.75
C GLU A 173 7.14 19.68 26.08
N ARG A 174 6.93 20.69 26.93
CA ARG A 174 6.73 22.08 26.51
C ARG A 174 7.84 22.96 27.07
N TRP A 175 8.45 23.78 26.23
CA TRP A 175 9.64 24.55 26.57
C TRP A 175 9.37 26.05 26.61
N GLU A 176 9.79 26.70 27.69
CA GLU A 176 9.85 28.16 27.81
C GLU A 176 11.21 28.72 27.36
N ASN A 177 12.29 28.03 27.71
CA ASN A 177 13.65 28.45 27.43
C ASN A 177 14.25 27.63 26.28
N TYR A 178 14.52 28.27 25.16
CA TYR A 178 15.08 27.63 23.98
C TYR A 178 15.76 28.65 23.04
N GLU A 179 16.74 28.17 22.28
CA GLU A 179 17.22 28.85 21.07
C GLU A 179 16.39 28.36 19.88
N ARG A 180 16.17 29.21 18.87
CA ARG A 180 15.52 28.80 17.61
C ARG A 180 16.15 29.49 16.41
N ALA A 181 15.88 28.95 15.23
CA ALA A 181 16.20 29.62 13.99
C ALA A 181 15.50 30.98 13.89
N GLU A 182 16.21 31.98 13.35
CA GLU A 182 15.62 33.28 12.96
C GLU A 182 14.61 33.12 11.82
N ARG A 183 14.85 32.18 10.91
CA ARG A 183 13.99 31.89 9.76
C ARG A 183 12.91 30.85 10.10
N ASN A 184 11.75 31.05 9.49
CA ASN A 184 10.58 30.18 9.56
C ASN A 184 10.14 29.72 8.15
N TYR A 185 9.32 28.68 8.06
CA TYR A 185 8.91 28.13 6.76
C TYR A 185 7.77 28.89 6.08
N HIS A 186 6.74 29.31 6.79
CA HIS A 186 5.56 29.97 6.20
C HIS A 186 4.80 30.88 7.17
N ASP A 187 5.11 30.80 8.46
CA ASP A 187 4.48 31.60 9.52
C ASP A 187 5.57 32.11 10.47
N ASP A 188 5.20 32.85 11.49
CA ASP A 188 6.12 33.37 12.52
C ASP A 188 6.45 32.33 13.62
N TYR A 189 5.85 31.14 13.58
CA TYR A 189 5.89 30.16 14.67
C TYR A 189 6.41 28.76 14.31
N THR A 190 6.85 28.53 13.07
CA THR A 190 7.42 27.26 12.59
C THR A 190 8.90 27.42 12.21
N PRO A 191 9.81 27.50 13.20
CA PRO A 191 11.23 27.71 12.92
C PRO A 191 11.85 26.50 12.23
N TYR A 192 12.93 26.74 11.48
CA TYR A 192 13.69 25.67 10.81
C TYR A 192 14.27 24.65 11.80
N TRP A 193 14.62 25.11 13.00
CA TRP A 193 15.10 24.27 14.09
C TRP A 193 14.81 24.96 15.43
N ILE A 194 14.77 24.17 16.50
CA ILE A 194 14.74 24.63 17.89
C ILE A 194 15.77 23.84 18.69
N LYS A 195 16.36 24.46 19.69
CA LYS A 195 17.26 23.83 20.65
C LYS A 195 16.78 24.22 22.05
N PRO A 196 15.89 23.42 22.65
CA PRO A 196 15.49 23.61 24.03
C PRO A 196 16.69 23.54 24.97
N LYS A 197 16.61 24.22 26.11
CA LYS A 197 17.63 24.13 27.15
C LYS A 197 17.84 22.65 27.53
N ASP A 198 19.09 22.22 27.62
CA ASP A 198 19.48 20.85 28.00
C ASP A 198 18.92 19.75 27.08
N ARG A 199 18.62 20.10 25.82
CA ARG A 199 18.22 19.15 24.76
C ARG A 199 19.10 19.33 23.52
N PRO A 200 19.33 18.25 22.74
CA PRO A 200 19.93 18.39 21.42
C PRO A 200 19.04 19.19 20.47
N LYS A 201 19.65 19.72 19.41
CA LYS A 201 18.93 20.46 18.37
C LYS A 201 17.91 19.57 17.66
N ILE A 202 16.68 20.04 17.56
CA ILE A 202 15.57 19.41 16.83
C ILE A 202 15.37 20.16 15.52
N ILE A 203 15.32 19.41 14.42
CA ILE A 203 15.13 19.97 13.08
C ILE A 203 13.66 19.89 12.69
N ASN A 204 13.17 20.87 11.97
CA ASN A 204 11.80 20.86 11.48
C ASN A 204 11.71 20.25 10.07
N PHE A 205 10.53 19.78 9.68
CA PHE A 205 10.29 19.34 8.30
C PHE A 205 10.34 20.53 7.36
N ASN A 206 11.09 20.39 6.27
CA ASN A 206 11.20 21.43 5.26
C ASN A 206 9.94 21.52 4.40
N HIS A 207 9.85 22.57 3.58
CA HIS A 207 8.70 22.79 2.71
C HIS A 207 8.39 21.58 1.82
N HIS A 208 9.40 20.99 1.16
CA HIS A 208 9.22 19.82 0.30
C HIS A 208 8.71 18.58 1.05
N GLU A 209 9.17 18.35 2.27
CA GLU A 209 8.69 17.23 3.11
C GLU A 209 7.27 17.48 3.62
N ARG A 210 6.91 18.74 3.88
CA ARG A 210 5.56 19.12 4.34
C ARG A 210 4.53 18.99 3.23
N ILE A 211 4.83 19.39 2.00
CA ILE A 211 3.88 19.27 0.89
C ILE A 211 3.59 17.82 0.48
N ARG A 212 4.46 16.86 0.86
CA ARG A 212 4.29 15.43 0.58
C ARG A 212 3.52 14.67 1.67
N LYS A 213 2.90 15.36 2.62
CA LYS A 213 2.10 14.72 3.68
C LYS A 213 1.00 15.64 4.15
N SER A 214 -0.01 15.04 4.78
CA SER A 214 -1.11 15.78 5.37
C SER A 214 -1.67 15.08 6.60
N PHE A 215 -2.45 15.81 7.38
CA PHE A 215 -3.10 15.33 8.59
C PHE A 215 -4.55 15.76 8.64
N SER A 216 -5.44 14.85 9.01
CA SER A 216 -6.89 15.06 8.84
C SER A 216 -7.50 16.03 9.87
N TYR A 217 -6.88 16.25 11.03
CA TYR A 217 -7.45 17.02 12.15
C TYR A 217 -8.87 16.59 12.58
N TYR A 218 -9.34 15.39 12.18
CA TYR A 218 -10.53 14.71 12.69
C TYR A 218 -11.83 15.53 12.64
N ARG A 219 -12.07 16.23 11.52
CA ARG A 219 -13.29 17.05 11.37
C ARG A 219 -14.51 16.16 11.13
N ASP A 220 -15.66 16.52 11.69
CA ASP A 220 -16.90 15.73 11.60
C ASP A 220 -17.32 15.41 10.16
N LEU A 221 -17.14 16.37 9.25
CA LEU A 221 -17.44 16.24 7.82
C LEU A 221 -16.67 15.12 7.11
N GLN A 222 -15.61 14.59 7.73
CA GLN A 222 -14.82 13.52 7.13
C GLN A 222 -15.56 12.18 7.09
N ASN A 223 -16.54 11.94 7.96
CA ASN A 223 -17.34 10.72 7.88
C ASN A 223 -18.08 10.63 6.55
N ASP A 224 -18.68 11.73 6.10
CA ASP A 224 -19.39 11.75 4.82
C ASP A 224 -18.40 11.74 3.64
N ALA A 225 -17.27 12.44 3.76
CA ALA A 225 -16.23 12.43 2.75
C ALA A 225 -15.66 11.01 2.50
N TRP A 226 -15.42 10.24 3.56
CA TRP A 226 -14.92 8.86 3.43
C TRP A 226 -15.95 7.88 2.85
N LYS A 227 -17.25 8.16 3.02
CA LYS A 227 -18.32 7.36 2.40
C LYS A 227 -18.50 7.66 0.92
N ASN A 228 -18.05 8.83 0.46
CA ASN A 228 -18.20 9.27 -0.92
C ASN A 228 -16.90 9.93 -1.42
N LEU A 229 -15.88 9.10 -1.64
CA LEU A 229 -14.55 9.56 -2.08
C LEU A 229 -14.58 10.25 -3.46
N GLU A 230 -15.57 9.97 -4.29
CA GLU A 230 -15.73 10.60 -5.61
C GLU A 230 -16.01 12.10 -5.51
N ASN A 231 -16.73 12.53 -4.46
CA ASN A 231 -17.23 13.89 -4.29
C ASN A 231 -16.51 14.69 -3.20
N VAL A 232 -15.34 14.24 -2.75
CA VAL A 232 -14.58 14.95 -1.70
C VAL A 232 -14.03 16.28 -2.20
N ASP A 233 -13.90 17.24 -1.29
CA ASP A 233 -13.18 18.48 -1.59
C ASP A 233 -11.69 18.21 -1.77
N ARG A 234 -11.26 18.07 -3.04
CA ARG A 234 -9.85 17.85 -3.41
C ARG A 234 -8.95 19.06 -3.13
N LYS A 235 -9.51 20.22 -2.73
CA LYS A 235 -8.74 21.37 -2.25
C LYS A 235 -8.49 21.33 -0.75
N GLU A 236 -9.28 20.55 -0.01
CA GLU A 236 -9.02 20.29 1.41
C GLU A 236 -7.67 19.58 1.54
N PHE A 237 -6.82 20.06 2.45
CA PHE A 237 -5.41 19.71 2.45
C PHE A 237 -5.16 18.22 2.70
N TYR A 238 -5.99 17.53 3.49
CA TYR A 238 -5.91 16.08 3.67
C TYR A 238 -6.25 15.32 2.40
N PHE A 239 -7.43 15.55 1.83
CA PHE A 239 -7.85 14.85 0.62
C PHE A 239 -7.03 15.24 -0.63
N SER A 240 -6.48 16.45 -0.69
CA SER A 240 -5.57 16.87 -1.77
C SER A 240 -4.31 16.01 -1.88
N ARG A 241 -3.86 15.39 -0.77
CA ARG A 241 -2.70 14.48 -0.73
C ARG A 241 -3.11 13.02 -0.82
N PHE A 242 -4.22 12.66 -0.19
CA PHE A 242 -4.73 11.30 -0.26
C PHE A 242 -5.20 10.93 -1.68
N MET A 243 -5.90 11.83 -2.36
CA MET A 243 -6.55 11.57 -3.64
C MET A 243 -5.62 11.61 -4.86
N THR A 244 -4.31 11.86 -4.69
CA THR A 244 -3.35 11.96 -5.82
C THR A 244 -3.23 10.67 -6.63
N ARG A 245 -3.68 9.53 -6.07
CA ARG A 245 -3.69 8.20 -6.73
C ARG A 245 -5.07 7.55 -6.76
N MET A 246 -6.12 8.29 -6.38
CA MET A 246 -7.46 7.73 -6.22
C MET A 246 -8.27 7.91 -7.49
N GLN A 247 -7.87 7.21 -8.54
CA GLN A 247 -8.53 7.23 -9.84
C GLN A 247 -8.38 5.87 -10.55
N PRO A 248 -9.40 5.45 -11.31
CA PRO A 248 -9.27 4.30 -12.20
C PRO A 248 -8.08 4.47 -13.15
N ALA A 249 -7.37 3.37 -13.39
CA ALA A 249 -6.19 3.33 -14.22
C ALA A 249 -6.12 1.98 -14.94
N PHE A 250 -5.73 2.02 -16.21
CA PHE A 250 -5.34 0.83 -16.94
C PHE A 250 -3.80 0.71 -16.89
N TYR A 251 -3.28 -0.32 -16.24
CA TYR A 251 -1.84 -0.52 -16.12
C TYR A 251 -1.31 -1.29 -17.33
N LEU A 252 -0.49 -0.63 -18.15
CA LEU A 252 0.08 -1.22 -19.37
C LEU A 252 1.11 -2.31 -19.07
N LEU A 253 1.89 -2.13 -18.01
CA LEU A 253 2.91 -3.08 -17.58
C LEU A 253 2.64 -3.48 -16.12
N ASN A 254 2.96 -4.73 -15.78
CA ASN A 254 2.80 -5.21 -14.43
C ASN A 254 3.66 -4.39 -13.45
N THR A 255 3.02 -3.95 -12.38
CA THR A 255 3.72 -3.29 -11.28
C THR A 255 4.35 -4.27 -10.32
N GLU A 256 4.06 -5.56 -10.48
CA GLU A 256 4.55 -6.68 -9.68
C GLU A 256 5.60 -7.49 -10.45
N SER A 257 6.35 -8.33 -9.73
CA SER A 257 7.24 -9.29 -10.37
C SER A 257 6.45 -10.52 -10.77
N PHE A 258 6.71 -11.04 -11.97
CA PHE A 258 6.25 -12.37 -12.35
C PHE A 258 6.72 -13.41 -11.33
N LYS A 259 5.82 -14.34 -11.02
CA LYS A 259 6.07 -15.45 -10.09
C LYS A 259 5.94 -16.74 -10.87
N PRO A 260 6.95 -17.63 -10.80
CA PRO A 260 6.85 -18.92 -11.47
C PRO A 260 5.58 -19.66 -11.02
N PRO A 261 4.79 -20.19 -11.96
CA PRO A 261 3.66 -21.04 -11.64
C PRO A 261 4.14 -22.39 -11.07
N PRO A 262 3.25 -23.19 -10.45
CA PRO A 262 3.61 -24.54 -9.99
C PRO A 262 3.88 -25.47 -11.17
N ASP A 263 4.73 -26.48 -10.97
CA ASP A 263 5.17 -27.40 -12.04
C ASP A 263 4.08 -28.39 -12.51
N GLN A 264 2.96 -28.55 -11.80
CA GLN A 264 1.82 -29.43 -12.14
C GLN A 264 0.57 -29.00 -11.35
N PRO A 265 -0.69 -29.34 -11.74
CA PRO A 265 -1.12 -30.01 -12.96
C PRO A 265 -1.63 -29.03 -14.03
N LYS A 266 -2.17 -29.56 -15.13
CA LYS A 266 -2.83 -28.78 -16.18
C LYS A 266 -4.09 -28.12 -15.63
N PHE A 267 -4.30 -26.86 -15.98
CA PHE A 267 -5.46 -26.09 -15.61
C PHE A 267 -6.45 -26.03 -16.78
N ASP A 268 -7.74 -26.08 -16.46
CA ASP A 268 -8.85 -25.92 -17.40
C ASP A 268 -9.25 -24.44 -17.54
N LEU A 269 -8.95 -23.63 -16.51
CA LEU A 269 -9.37 -22.24 -16.41
C LEU A 269 -8.28 -21.37 -15.79
N LEU A 270 -8.06 -20.18 -16.35
CA LEU A 270 -7.14 -19.18 -15.83
C LEU A 270 -7.89 -17.86 -15.63
N PHE A 271 -8.05 -17.43 -14.38
CA PHE A 271 -8.53 -16.09 -14.03
C PHE A 271 -7.35 -15.16 -13.77
N SER A 272 -7.36 -13.98 -14.37
CA SER A 272 -6.33 -12.97 -14.12
C SER A 272 -6.85 -11.56 -14.44
N PRO A 273 -6.41 -10.52 -13.71
CA PRO A 273 -6.85 -9.17 -14.00
C PRO A 273 -6.35 -8.66 -15.35
N THR A 274 -7.00 -7.63 -15.90
CA THR A 274 -6.63 -7.03 -17.20
C THR A 274 -5.26 -6.33 -17.23
N ALA A 275 -4.65 -6.09 -16.07
CA ALA A 275 -3.44 -5.28 -15.94
C ALA A 275 -2.17 -6.00 -16.43
N GLY A 276 -1.46 -5.36 -17.36
CA GLY A 276 -0.17 -5.82 -17.87
C GLY A 276 -0.25 -7.06 -18.77
N TYR A 277 0.82 -7.85 -18.72
CA TYR A 277 1.08 -9.04 -19.54
C TYR A 277 1.35 -10.32 -18.72
N ASN A 278 0.94 -10.34 -17.45
CA ASN A 278 1.19 -11.49 -16.57
C ASN A 278 0.45 -12.74 -17.06
N THR A 279 -0.78 -12.57 -17.54
CA THR A 279 -1.63 -13.64 -18.06
C THR A 279 -0.99 -14.36 -19.23
N GLU A 280 -0.46 -13.60 -20.19
CA GLU A 280 0.18 -14.10 -21.40
C GLU A 280 1.42 -14.93 -21.06
N LEU A 281 2.22 -14.48 -20.09
CA LEU A 281 3.33 -15.28 -19.57
C LEU A 281 2.87 -16.53 -18.82
N LEU A 282 1.80 -16.44 -18.03
CA LEU A 282 1.26 -17.62 -17.34
C LEU A 282 0.78 -18.66 -18.36
N VAL A 283 0.09 -18.24 -19.42
CA VAL A 283 -0.36 -19.13 -20.50
C VAL A 283 0.83 -19.84 -21.15
N ASP A 284 1.91 -19.12 -21.47
CA ASP A 284 3.11 -19.71 -22.06
C ASP A 284 3.83 -20.66 -21.09
N LYS A 285 4.06 -20.24 -19.84
CA LYS A 285 4.80 -21.01 -18.84
C LYS A 285 4.07 -22.26 -18.35
N LEU A 286 2.75 -22.25 -18.36
CA LEU A 286 1.92 -23.40 -18.00
C LEU A 286 1.69 -24.35 -19.18
N ASP A 287 2.11 -24.00 -20.40
CA ASP A 287 1.63 -24.63 -21.65
C ASP A 287 0.10 -24.76 -21.64
N PHE A 288 -0.58 -23.67 -21.26
CA PHE A 288 -2.00 -23.66 -20.95
C PHE A 288 -2.86 -23.86 -22.22
N LYS A 289 -3.84 -24.77 -22.14
CA LYS A 289 -4.77 -25.09 -23.24
C LYS A 289 -6.24 -24.88 -22.88
N GLY A 290 -6.50 -24.31 -21.70
CA GLY A 290 -7.84 -24.06 -21.21
C GLY A 290 -8.37 -22.69 -21.63
N GLU A 291 -9.39 -22.25 -20.90
CA GLU A 291 -10.06 -20.97 -21.09
C GLU A 291 -9.38 -19.87 -20.24
N VAL A 292 -9.19 -18.69 -20.82
CA VAL A 292 -8.64 -17.51 -20.13
C VAL A 292 -9.77 -16.53 -19.84
N ILE A 293 -9.87 -16.08 -18.60
CA ILE A 293 -10.80 -15.02 -18.19
C ILE A 293 -10.01 -13.82 -17.69
N PHE A 294 -10.08 -12.73 -18.46
CA PHE A 294 -9.67 -11.42 -17.99
C PHE A 294 -10.79 -10.78 -17.18
N TYR A 295 -10.44 -10.17 -16.05
CA TYR A 295 -11.41 -9.42 -15.25
C TYR A 295 -10.89 -8.08 -14.75
N ASP A 296 -11.82 -7.16 -14.49
CA ASP A 296 -11.56 -5.85 -13.88
C ASP A 296 -12.88 -5.33 -13.27
N TYR A 297 -12.77 -4.45 -12.29
CA TYR A 297 -13.93 -3.83 -11.63
C TYR A 297 -14.53 -2.67 -12.46
N THR A 298 -13.87 -2.26 -13.55
CA THR A 298 -14.33 -1.21 -14.46
C THR A 298 -14.52 -1.72 -15.88
N GLN A 299 -15.67 -1.41 -16.48
CA GLN A 299 -15.97 -1.78 -17.87
C GLN A 299 -14.96 -1.17 -18.84
N GLU A 300 -14.53 0.07 -18.59
CA GLU A 300 -13.57 0.74 -19.46
C GLU A 300 -12.20 0.02 -19.51
N ASN A 301 -11.74 -0.59 -18.40
CA ASN A 301 -10.48 -1.35 -18.41
C ASN A 301 -10.64 -2.69 -19.16
N ILE A 302 -11.80 -3.32 -19.02
CA ILE A 302 -12.18 -4.51 -19.81
C ILE A 302 -12.15 -4.19 -21.31
N ASP A 303 -12.83 -3.13 -21.72
CA ASP A 303 -12.90 -2.73 -23.13
C ASP A 303 -11.51 -2.37 -23.67
N THR A 304 -10.70 -1.68 -22.86
CA THR A 304 -9.30 -1.35 -23.20
C THR A 304 -8.49 -2.62 -23.43
N LYS A 305 -8.52 -3.60 -22.51
CA LYS A 305 -7.76 -4.86 -22.68
C LYS A 305 -8.25 -5.63 -23.91
N LYS A 306 -9.57 -5.72 -24.09
CA LYS A 306 -10.18 -6.40 -25.22
C LYS A 306 -9.71 -5.80 -26.55
N ILE A 307 -9.78 -4.49 -26.69
CA ILE A 307 -9.32 -3.79 -27.91
C ILE A 307 -7.82 -4.00 -28.16
N ILE A 308 -6.99 -3.93 -27.11
CA ILE A 308 -5.54 -4.17 -27.23
C ILE A 308 -5.25 -5.59 -27.71
N VAL A 309 -5.97 -6.59 -27.19
CA VAL A 309 -5.84 -8.00 -27.59
C VAL A 309 -6.37 -8.22 -29.01
N ASP A 310 -7.58 -7.75 -29.30
CA ASP A 310 -8.27 -7.96 -30.59
C ASP A 310 -7.51 -7.29 -31.75
N MET A 311 -6.91 -6.12 -31.52
CA MET A 311 -6.11 -5.40 -32.52
C MET A 311 -4.61 -5.75 -32.48
N ASN A 312 -4.18 -6.58 -31.52
CA ASN A 312 -2.77 -6.88 -31.27
C ASN A 312 -1.90 -5.62 -31.29
N MET A 313 -2.25 -4.59 -30.52
CA MET A 313 -1.64 -3.26 -30.64
C MET A 313 -0.15 -3.25 -30.22
N SER A 314 0.64 -2.48 -30.95
CA SER A 314 1.97 -2.04 -30.55
C SER A 314 1.91 -0.98 -29.45
N LEU A 315 3.06 -0.71 -28.82
CA LEU A 315 3.16 0.29 -27.76
C LEU A 315 2.69 1.70 -28.21
N ASP A 316 3.08 2.12 -29.41
CA ASP A 316 2.70 3.42 -29.96
C ASP A 316 1.19 3.51 -30.24
N GLU A 317 0.58 2.42 -30.73
CA GLU A 317 -0.86 2.34 -30.95
C GLU A 317 -1.64 2.43 -29.64
N ILE A 318 -1.13 1.80 -28.56
CA ILE A 318 -1.75 1.89 -27.23
C ILE A 318 -1.71 3.33 -26.70
N TYR A 319 -0.58 4.04 -26.83
CA TYR A 319 -0.52 5.45 -26.41
C TYR A 319 -1.45 6.34 -27.22
N ASN A 320 -1.50 6.14 -28.55
CA ASN A 320 -2.42 6.87 -29.43
C ASN A 320 -3.88 6.60 -29.06
N TYR A 321 -4.24 5.34 -28.84
CA TYR A 321 -5.57 4.94 -28.39
C TYR A 321 -5.92 5.61 -27.06
N GLY A 322 -5.05 5.53 -26.05
CA GLY A 322 -5.27 6.16 -24.75
C GLY A 322 -5.51 7.67 -24.83
N GLY A 323 -4.77 8.35 -25.71
CA GLY A 323 -4.98 9.78 -25.99
C GLY A 323 -6.34 10.06 -26.64
N LEU A 324 -6.76 9.24 -27.60
CA LEU A 324 -8.02 9.39 -28.34
C LEU A 324 -9.26 9.14 -27.48
N VAL A 325 -9.22 8.12 -26.62
CA VAL A 325 -10.34 7.79 -25.72
C VAL A 325 -10.24 8.48 -24.35
N HIS A 326 -9.28 9.38 -24.18
CA HIS A 326 -9.00 10.08 -22.92
C HIS A 326 -8.86 9.13 -21.71
N LYS A 327 -8.28 7.95 -21.94
CA LYS A 327 -8.11 6.91 -20.93
C LYS A 327 -6.82 7.13 -20.14
N ASN A 328 -6.91 6.96 -18.82
CA ASN A 328 -5.75 6.96 -17.95
C ASN A 328 -4.95 5.64 -18.08
N ILE A 329 -4.08 5.58 -19.09
CA ILE A 329 -3.13 4.48 -19.28
C ILE A 329 -1.87 4.79 -18.48
N VAL A 330 -1.58 3.94 -17.48
CA VAL A 330 -0.42 4.08 -16.62
C VAL A 330 0.72 3.23 -17.16
N ASP A 331 1.71 3.91 -17.72
CA ASP A 331 3.00 3.32 -18.05
C ASP A 331 4.03 3.60 -16.95
N ASN A 332 4.53 2.52 -16.33
CA ASN A 332 5.53 2.59 -15.28
C ASN A 332 6.96 2.33 -15.79
N SER A 333 7.20 2.38 -17.09
CA SER A 333 8.53 2.21 -17.71
C SER A 333 9.59 3.18 -17.15
N GLN A 334 9.18 4.37 -16.73
CA GLN A 334 10.02 5.41 -16.11
C GLN A 334 10.22 5.24 -14.60
N ASN A 335 9.48 4.33 -13.95
CA ASN A 335 9.70 3.98 -12.55
C ASN A 335 10.76 2.86 -12.49
N ASN A 336 11.99 3.18 -12.08
CA ASN A 336 13.10 2.22 -12.08
C ASN A 336 12.73 0.86 -11.49
N SER A 337 12.02 0.86 -10.35
CA SER A 337 11.67 -0.39 -9.68
C SER A 337 10.65 -1.22 -10.47
N ALA A 338 9.65 -0.59 -11.08
CA ALA A 338 8.65 -1.27 -11.90
C ALA A 338 9.24 -1.68 -13.25
N SER A 339 10.04 -0.81 -13.86
CA SER A 339 10.80 -1.05 -15.09
C SER A 339 11.74 -2.25 -14.95
N GLU A 340 12.47 -2.37 -13.84
CA GLU A 340 13.31 -3.55 -13.56
C GLU A 340 12.50 -4.85 -13.41
N ARG A 341 11.28 -4.78 -12.86
CA ARG A 341 10.38 -5.94 -12.78
C ARG A 341 9.84 -6.32 -14.14
N ALA A 342 9.34 -5.35 -14.91
CA ALA A 342 8.83 -5.54 -16.26
C ALA A 342 9.91 -6.08 -17.21
N LYS A 343 11.15 -5.58 -17.14
CA LYS A 343 12.28 -6.08 -17.95
C LYS A 343 12.56 -7.58 -17.77
N LYS A 344 12.24 -8.15 -16.61
CA LYS A 344 12.39 -9.60 -16.36
C LYS A 344 11.32 -10.45 -17.04
N MET A 345 10.21 -9.82 -17.46
CA MET A 345 9.10 -10.47 -18.16
C MET A 345 9.37 -10.56 -19.66
N GLY A 346 10.16 -9.63 -20.19
CA GLY A 346 10.47 -9.51 -21.61
C GLY A 346 10.31 -8.08 -22.10
N THR A 347 10.65 -7.84 -23.36
CA THR A 347 10.31 -6.62 -24.09
C THR A 347 8.81 -6.58 -24.39
N HIS A 348 8.28 -5.39 -24.69
CA HIS A 348 6.88 -5.26 -25.06
C HIS A 348 6.53 -6.11 -26.29
N GLU A 349 7.38 -6.16 -27.32
CA GLU A 349 7.12 -6.97 -28.51
C GLU A 349 7.14 -8.48 -28.24
N GLU A 350 8.01 -8.96 -27.35
CA GLU A 350 7.98 -10.37 -26.92
C GLU A 350 6.66 -10.69 -26.18
N LEU A 351 6.23 -9.81 -25.28
CA LEU A 351 4.97 -9.98 -24.54
C LEU A 351 3.74 -9.85 -25.45
N ARG A 352 3.79 -8.96 -26.44
CA ARG A 352 2.77 -8.82 -27.48
C ARG A 352 2.67 -10.07 -28.34
N ALA A 353 3.80 -10.67 -28.73
CA ALA A 353 3.80 -11.94 -29.46
C ALA A 353 3.16 -13.08 -28.64
N LEU A 354 3.38 -13.10 -27.31
CA LEU A 354 2.67 -14.03 -26.42
C LEU A 354 1.17 -13.74 -26.34
N GLN A 355 0.77 -12.46 -26.32
CA GLN A 355 -0.63 -12.05 -26.36
C GLN A 355 -1.32 -12.51 -27.65
N GLU A 356 -0.67 -12.34 -28.79
CA GLU A 356 -1.17 -12.77 -30.10
C GLU A 356 -1.27 -14.30 -30.21
N LYS A 357 -0.27 -15.03 -29.68
CA LYS A 357 -0.34 -16.49 -29.57
C LYS A 357 -1.53 -16.88 -28.70
N MET A 358 -1.70 -16.23 -27.55
CA MET A 358 -2.77 -16.52 -26.62
C MET A 358 -4.15 -16.30 -27.24
N SER A 359 -4.36 -15.17 -27.93
CA SER A 359 -5.65 -14.85 -28.54
C SER A 359 -6.03 -15.79 -29.69
N ARG A 360 -5.05 -16.47 -30.30
CA ARG A 360 -5.26 -17.47 -31.36
C ARG A 360 -5.52 -18.88 -30.82
N GLU A 361 -4.86 -19.24 -29.73
CA GLU A 361 -4.84 -20.62 -29.22
C GLU A 361 -5.83 -20.88 -28.08
N GLN A 362 -6.27 -19.86 -27.36
CA GLN A 362 -7.16 -20.00 -26.20
C GLN A 362 -8.50 -19.29 -26.43
N GLU A 363 -9.55 -19.80 -25.78
CA GLU A 363 -10.80 -19.06 -25.60
C GLU A 363 -10.59 -17.97 -24.56
N VAL A 364 -10.84 -16.71 -24.93
CA VAL A 364 -10.64 -15.55 -24.05
C VAL A 364 -11.98 -14.88 -23.75
N GLU A 365 -12.40 -14.94 -22.49
CA GLU A 365 -13.54 -14.23 -21.95
C GLU A 365 -13.12 -12.98 -21.17
N TYR A 366 -14.06 -12.03 -21.05
CA TYR A 366 -13.87 -10.76 -20.34
C TYR A 366 -15.01 -10.53 -19.36
N TRP A 367 -14.68 -10.37 -18.08
CA TRP A 367 -15.66 -10.27 -17.01
C TRP A 367 -15.55 -8.93 -16.29
N LEU A 368 -16.63 -8.14 -16.32
CA LEU A 368 -16.82 -7.07 -15.34
C LEU A 368 -17.05 -7.73 -13.97
N MET A 369 -16.03 -7.67 -13.11
CA MET A 369 -16.04 -8.33 -11.80
C MET A 369 -15.21 -7.53 -10.80
N ASP A 370 -15.86 -7.03 -9.76
CA ASP A 370 -15.15 -6.62 -8.54
C ASP A 370 -14.81 -7.88 -7.74
N ILE A 371 -13.54 -8.28 -7.75
CA ILE A 371 -13.08 -9.47 -7.02
C ILE A 371 -13.19 -9.32 -5.49
N ILE A 372 -13.37 -8.09 -4.98
CA ILE A 372 -13.65 -7.85 -3.55
C ILE A 372 -15.11 -8.20 -3.21
N ASN A 373 -16.03 -8.12 -4.16
CA ASN A 373 -17.41 -8.56 -3.95
C ASN A 373 -18.00 -9.11 -5.25
N PRO A 374 -17.52 -10.29 -5.70
CA PRO A 374 -17.94 -10.85 -6.97
C PRO A 374 -19.35 -11.42 -6.87
N ASP A 375 -19.96 -11.66 -8.04
CA ASP A 375 -21.11 -12.56 -8.15
C ASP A 375 -20.64 -14.00 -7.85
N TYR A 376 -20.80 -14.41 -6.60
CA TYR A 376 -20.34 -15.71 -6.12
C TYR A 376 -21.09 -16.87 -6.76
N ASP A 377 -22.33 -16.70 -7.20
CA ASP A 377 -23.11 -17.75 -7.87
C ASP A 377 -22.55 -17.99 -9.27
N LYS A 378 -22.36 -16.90 -10.03
CA LYS A 378 -21.71 -16.95 -11.35
C LYS A 378 -20.30 -17.54 -11.25
N LEU A 379 -19.53 -17.11 -10.26
CA LEU A 379 -18.17 -17.60 -10.04
C LEU A 379 -18.17 -19.10 -9.72
N SER A 380 -18.97 -19.54 -8.76
CA SER A 380 -19.05 -20.95 -8.34
C SER A 380 -19.42 -21.86 -9.50
N GLU A 381 -20.42 -21.48 -10.30
CA GLU A 381 -20.84 -22.27 -11.45
C GLU A 381 -19.75 -22.37 -12.52
N LYS A 382 -18.99 -21.30 -12.77
CA LYS A 382 -17.88 -21.32 -13.74
C LYS A 382 -16.69 -22.17 -13.27
N LEU A 383 -16.44 -22.22 -11.96
CA LEU A 383 -15.36 -23.01 -11.34
C LEU A 383 -15.69 -24.50 -11.22
N LYS A 384 -16.98 -24.85 -11.23
CA LYS A 384 -17.49 -26.18 -10.88
C LYS A 384 -16.82 -27.30 -11.66
N GLY A 385 -16.11 -28.17 -10.93
CA GLY A 385 -15.45 -29.36 -11.49
C GLY A 385 -14.19 -29.07 -12.33
N LYS A 386 -13.76 -27.80 -12.43
CA LYS A 386 -12.55 -27.40 -13.18
C LYS A 386 -11.32 -27.33 -12.29
N SER A 387 -10.15 -27.54 -12.89
CA SER A 387 -8.84 -27.24 -12.31
C SER A 387 -8.48 -25.80 -12.67
N VAL A 388 -8.23 -24.94 -11.67
CA VAL A 388 -8.21 -23.49 -11.87
C VAL A 388 -6.87 -22.88 -11.45
N PHE A 389 -6.35 -21.97 -12.26
CA PHE A 389 -5.32 -21.03 -11.87
C PHE A 389 -5.98 -19.68 -11.62
N PHE A 390 -5.93 -19.18 -10.39
CA PHE A 390 -6.61 -17.95 -9.99
C PHE A 390 -5.60 -16.89 -9.55
N ASP A 391 -5.38 -15.87 -10.38
CA ASP A 391 -4.51 -14.75 -10.08
C ASP A 391 -5.34 -13.54 -9.64
N THR A 392 -5.14 -13.09 -8.39
CA THR A 392 -5.72 -11.85 -7.86
C THR A 392 -4.78 -10.67 -7.91
N SER A 393 -3.53 -10.86 -8.38
CA SER A 393 -2.49 -9.82 -8.39
C SER A 393 -2.41 -9.14 -7.02
N ASN A 394 -2.23 -7.82 -6.98
CA ASN A 394 -2.19 -7.05 -5.75
C ASN A 394 -3.54 -6.44 -5.32
N ILE A 395 -4.67 -6.87 -5.90
CA ILE A 395 -5.96 -6.17 -5.77
C ILE A 395 -6.39 -6.03 -4.30
N PHE A 396 -6.32 -7.09 -3.50
CA PHE A 396 -6.70 -7.01 -2.08
C PHE A 396 -5.80 -6.08 -1.26
N SER A 397 -4.54 -5.91 -1.68
CA SER A 397 -3.59 -5.00 -1.04
C SER A 397 -3.38 -3.71 -1.84
N TYR A 398 -4.31 -3.36 -2.72
CA TYR A 398 -4.17 -2.19 -3.57
C TYR A 398 -4.69 -0.95 -2.84
N HIS A 399 -4.06 0.21 -3.08
CA HIS A 399 -4.42 1.43 -2.35
C HIS A 399 -5.87 1.86 -2.62
N MET A 400 -6.42 1.57 -3.81
CA MET A 400 -7.82 1.84 -4.13
C MET A 400 -8.75 0.95 -3.28
N SER A 401 -8.45 -0.34 -3.18
CA SER A 401 -9.23 -1.27 -2.36
C SER A 401 -9.24 -0.83 -0.90
N HIS A 402 -8.10 -0.42 -0.35
CA HIS A 402 -8.04 0.14 1.00
C HIS A 402 -8.70 1.52 1.13
N ALA A 403 -8.88 2.27 0.04
CA ALA A 403 -9.62 3.53 0.07
C ALA A 403 -11.12 3.29 0.19
N TYR A 404 -11.68 2.34 -0.58
CA TYR A 404 -13.11 2.06 -0.61
C TYR A 404 -13.59 1.08 0.45
N TYR A 405 -12.76 0.11 0.84
CA TYR A 405 -13.14 -0.96 1.78
C TYR A 405 -12.38 -0.86 3.10
N THR A 406 -13.03 -1.21 4.20
CA THR A 406 -12.41 -1.39 5.52
C THR A 406 -11.50 -2.63 5.52
N LEU A 407 -10.60 -2.74 6.51
CA LEU A 407 -9.67 -3.86 6.57
C LEU A 407 -10.40 -5.19 6.81
N ASP A 408 -11.41 -5.20 7.68
CA ASP A 408 -12.26 -6.36 7.95
C ASP A 408 -13.07 -6.76 6.71
N GLU A 409 -13.63 -5.81 5.95
CA GLU A 409 -14.27 -6.12 4.66
C GLU A 409 -13.30 -6.79 3.67
N LEU A 410 -12.07 -6.27 3.56
CA LEU A 410 -11.05 -6.85 2.66
C LEU A 410 -10.62 -8.26 3.10
N VAL A 411 -10.41 -8.48 4.41
CA VAL A 411 -10.02 -9.78 4.95
C VAL A 411 -11.16 -10.80 4.78
N ASN A 412 -12.39 -10.41 5.11
CA ASN A 412 -13.56 -11.27 4.97
C ASN A 412 -13.82 -11.62 3.51
N SER A 413 -13.70 -10.65 2.61
CA SER A 413 -13.81 -10.89 1.17
C SER A 413 -12.75 -11.85 0.66
N TYR A 414 -11.48 -11.65 1.05
CA TYR A 414 -10.38 -12.53 0.67
C TYR A 414 -10.64 -13.97 1.12
N ASN A 415 -11.05 -14.16 2.36
CA ASN A 415 -11.36 -15.48 2.91
C ASN A 415 -12.57 -16.12 2.23
N LYS A 416 -13.64 -15.35 1.99
CA LYS A 416 -14.85 -15.81 1.30
C LYS A 416 -14.54 -16.24 -0.14
N LEU A 417 -13.71 -15.49 -0.86
CA LEU A 417 -13.25 -15.88 -2.20
C LEU A 417 -12.52 -17.23 -2.17
N HIS A 418 -11.56 -17.39 -1.27
CA HIS A 418 -10.82 -18.65 -1.11
C HIS A 418 -11.73 -19.82 -0.72
N GLN A 419 -12.71 -19.59 0.15
CA GLN A 419 -13.71 -20.58 0.53
C GLN A 419 -14.58 -21.00 -0.67
N THR A 420 -15.10 -20.04 -1.45
CA THR A 420 -15.89 -20.33 -2.64
C THR A 420 -15.10 -21.12 -3.67
N ILE A 421 -13.83 -20.74 -3.90
CA ILE A 421 -12.92 -21.46 -4.80
C ILE A 421 -12.71 -22.89 -4.32
N SER A 422 -12.41 -23.08 -3.03
CA SER A 422 -12.21 -24.39 -2.40
C SER A 422 -13.41 -25.31 -2.56
N GLN A 423 -14.63 -24.78 -2.39
CA GLN A 423 -15.87 -25.55 -2.46
C GLN A 423 -16.33 -25.87 -3.89
N SER A 424 -15.95 -25.05 -4.87
CA SER A 424 -16.47 -25.15 -6.24
C SER A 424 -15.49 -25.81 -7.20
N ALA A 425 -14.21 -25.44 -7.14
CA ALA A 425 -13.20 -25.98 -8.04
C ALA A 425 -12.80 -27.40 -7.64
N LYS A 426 -12.45 -28.22 -8.64
CA LYS A 426 -11.85 -29.54 -8.41
C LYS A 426 -10.48 -29.40 -7.74
N LEU A 427 -9.69 -28.46 -8.24
CA LEU A 427 -8.37 -28.10 -7.75
C LEU A 427 -8.12 -26.64 -8.09
N CYS A 428 -7.49 -25.88 -7.19
CA CYS A 428 -7.13 -24.51 -7.51
C CYS A 428 -5.73 -24.16 -7.01
N TRP A 429 -4.92 -23.57 -7.88
CA TRP A 429 -3.78 -22.75 -7.48
C TRP A 429 -4.25 -21.30 -7.40
N ALA A 430 -4.16 -20.67 -6.24
CA ALA A 430 -4.50 -19.25 -6.08
C ALA A 430 -3.23 -18.46 -5.74
N GLN A 431 -3.08 -17.29 -6.34
CA GLN A 431 -1.98 -16.38 -6.04
C GLN A 431 -2.41 -14.92 -6.03
N GLY A 432 -1.64 -14.10 -5.32
CA GLY A 432 -1.84 -12.66 -5.23
C GLY A 432 -1.32 -12.11 -3.92
N THR A 433 -1.88 -11.01 -3.46
CA THR A 433 -1.58 -10.44 -2.15
C THR A 433 -2.76 -10.56 -1.20
N ARG A 434 -2.47 -10.76 0.09
CA ARG A 434 -3.42 -10.55 1.19
C ARG A 434 -3.63 -9.06 1.42
N PRO A 435 -4.72 -8.62 2.07
CA PRO A 435 -4.96 -7.20 2.38
C PRO A 435 -3.77 -6.48 3.05
N THR A 436 -2.98 -7.19 3.85
CA THR A 436 -1.77 -6.66 4.50
C THR A 436 -0.50 -6.67 3.63
N LYS A 437 -0.65 -6.76 2.30
CA LYS A 437 0.40 -6.73 1.26
C LYS A 437 1.30 -7.97 1.20
N GLN A 438 1.06 -8.98 2.03
CA GLN A 438 1.78 -10.24 1.96
C GLN A 438 1.46 -10.94 0.65
N TRP A 439 2.47 -11.21 -0.17
CA TRP A 439 2.31 -12.05 -1.34
C TRP A 439 2.16 -13.51 -0.92
N VAL A 440 1.18 -14.19 -1.49
CA VAL A 440 0.88 -15.59 -1.25
C VAL A 440 0.59 -16.28 -2.59
N GLY A 441 0.99 -17.54 -2.68
CA GLY A 441 0.72 -18.39 -3.83
C GLY A 441 0.75 -19.83 -3.36
N GLY A 442 -0.28 -20.60 -3.68
CA GLY A 442 -0.38 -21.96 -3.19
C GLY A 442 -1.63 -22.68 -3.65
N TRP A 443 -1.65 -23.98 -3.38
CA TRP A 443 -2.82 -24.82 -3.54
C TRP A 443 -3.89 -24.44 -2.52
N VAL A 444 -5.09 -24.16 -3.01
CA VAL A 444 -6.30 -24.11 -2.21
C VAL A 444 -6.86 -25.52 -2.21
N PRO A 445 -7.08 -26.16 -1.04
CA PRO A 445 -7.66 -27.49 -0.97
C PRO A 445 -9.00 -27.50 -1.72
N GLY A 446 -9.11 -28.31 -2.77
CA GLY A 446 -10.36 -28.50 -3.50
C GLY A 446 -11.30 -29.42 -2.73
N ARG A 447 -12.58 -29.43 -3.13
CA ARG A 447 -13.63 -30.28 -2.54
C ARG A 447 -13.25 -31.76 -2.40
N ASP A 448 -12.46 -32.28 -3.34
CA ASP A 448 -12.04 -33.69 -3.39
C ASP A 448 -10.76 -33.99 -2.57
N MET A 449 -10.11 -32.98 -1.98
CA MET A 449 -8.93 -33.13 -1.10
C MET A 449 -9.25 -32.88 0.38
N ILE A 450 -10.50 -32.59 0.71
CA ILE A 450 -10.97 -32.50 2.10
C ILE A 450 -11.26 -33.93 2.55
N ASP A 451 -10.34 -34.54 3.30
CA ASP A 451 -10.65 -35.76 4.06
C ASP A 451 -11.83 -35.43 4.99
N PRO A 452 -12.93 -36.20 4.98
CA PRO A 452 -14.09 -35.95 5.83
C PRO A 452 -13.79 -35.99 7.34
N ASN A 453 -12.57 -36.38 7.76
CA ASN A 453 -12.08 -36.32 9.14
C ASN A 453 -11.08 -35.17 9.39
N TYR A 454 -10.80 -34.33 8.40
CA TYR A 454 -9.85 -33.22 8.49
C TYR A 454 -10.64 -31.91 8.51
N ASP A 455 -11.11 -31.53 9.71
CA ASP A 455 -11.56 -30.17 9.97
C ASP A 455 -10.38 -29.23 9.75
N ILE A 456 -10.39 -28.51 8.62
CA ILE A 456 -9.67 -27.26 8.56
C ILE A 456 -10.46 -26.35 9.51
N GLU A 457 -9.96 -26.18 10.74
CA GLU A 457 -10.38 -25.11 11.65
C GLU A 457 -10.13 -23.77 10.97
N TRP A 458 -11.05 -23.37 10.10
CA TRP A 458 -11.31 -21.96 9.86
C TRP A 458 -11.86 -21.47 11.19
N ASN A 459 -11.07 -20.70 11.95
CA ASN A 459 -11.49 -20.15 13.23
C ASN A 459 -12.91 -19.55 13.11
N ASP A 460 -13.92 -20.27 13.60
CA ASP A 460 -15.31 -19.85 13.62
C ASP A 460 -15.57 -18.68 14.59
N GLU A 461 -14.52 -18.19 15.28
CA GLU A 461 -14.57 -17.02 16.15
C GLU A 461 -14.80 -15.68 15.41
N TRP A 462 -14.93 -15.65 14.08
CA TRP A 462 -15.12 -14.43 13.29
C TRP A 462 -16.54 -14.22 12.74
N ILE A 463 -17.49 -15.15 13.01
CA ILE A 463 -18.90 -15.04 12.58
C ILE A 463 -19.85 -14.98 13.79
N SER A 464 -19.51 -14.20 14.82
CA SER A 464 -20.47 -13.80 15.87
C SER A 464 -20.30 -12.35 16.31
#